data_AF-A0AAV9F5I3-F1
#
_entry.id   AF-A0AAV9F5I3-F1
#
_cell.length_a   1.000
_cell.length_b   1.000
_cell.length_c   1.000
_cell.angle_alpha   90.00
_cell.angle_beta   90.00
_cell.angle_gamma   90.00
#
_symmetry.space_group_name_H-M   'P 1'
#
loop_
_entity.id
_entity.type
_entity.pdbx_description
1 polymer ?
#
loop_
_entity_poly.entity_id
_entity_poly.type
_entity_poly.pdbx_seq_one_letter_code
_entity_poly.pdbx_strand_id
1 'polypeptide(L)'
;MHSSVEGSLVIWYDSVTKDGLLRYQNELNENNKPFFDLCDGLFANYFWQKDSPKRSASFAGARKFDVYMGIDVFGRGTYGGGEWNTHVALDVLKKDDVSAALFAPGWVYESKQGPDFETAQNR
;
A
#
# COMPACT_ATOMS: atom_id res chain seq x y z
N MET A 1 -22.73 -1.28 3.64
CA MET A 1 -21.85 -0.53 4.57
C MET A 1 -22.23 0.94 4.60
N HIS A 2 -22.07 1.66 3.50
CA HIS A 2 -22.35 3.11 3.46
C HIS A 2 -23.80 3.50 3.84
N SER A 3 -24.78 2.62 3.57
CA SER A 3 -26.18 2.83 4.00
C SER A 3 -26.39 2.74 5.52
N SER A 4 -25.47 2.09 6.23
CA SER A 4 -25.53 1.87 7.68
C SER A 4 -24.60 2.81 8.44
N VAL A 5 -23.48 3.21 7.82
CA VAL A 5 -22.49 4.13 8.39
C VAL A 5 -22.10 5.13 7.30
N GLU A 6 -22.64 6.34 7.38
CA GLU A 6 -22.31 7.42 6.45
C GLU A 6 -20.82 7.75 6.51
N GLY A 7 -20.19 7.96 5.35
CA GLY A 7 -18.75 8.23 5.26
C GLY A 7 -17.82 7.04 5.55
N SER A 8 -18.36 5.83 5.80
CA SER A 8 -17.51 4.65 5.94
C SER A 8 -16.75 4.35 4.65
N LEU A 9 -15.56 3.77 4.76
CA LEU A 9 -14.77 3.30 3.62
C LEU A 9 -14.57 1.78 3.69
N VAL A 10 -14.56 1.13 2.54
CA VAL A 10 -14.23 -0.28 2.33
C VAL A 10 -12.95 -0.33 1.50
N ILE A 11 -11.87 -0.86 2.09
CA ILE A 11 -10.59 -1.02 1.42
C ILE A 11 -10.31 -2.51 1.23
N TRP A 12 -10.02 -2.92 0.01
CA TRP A 12 -9.69 -4.31 -0.31
C TRP A 12 -8.18 -4.52 -0.25
N TYR A 13 -7.72 -5.57 0.43
CA TYR A 13 -6.31 -5.96 0.42
C TYR A 13 -6.04 -6.92 -0.74
N ASP A 14 -5.09 -6.59 -1.61
CA ASP A 14 -4.61 -7.42 -2.72
C ASP A 14 -4.12 -8.77 -2.17
N SER A 15 -4.97 -9.78 -2.25
CA SER A 15 -4.72 -11.12 -1.70
C SER A 15 -5.44 -12.17 -2.53
N VAL A 16 -6.77 -12.12 -2.54
CA VAL A 16 -7.62 -13.03 -3.30
C VAL A 16 -7.94 -12.43 -4.67
N THR A 17 -7.80 -13.23 -5.74
CA THR A 17 -8.16 -12.84 -7.11
C THR A 17 -9.64 -13.04 -7.38
N LYS A 18 -10.13 -12.51 -8.51
CA LYS A 18 -11.52 -12.70 -8.98
C LYS A 18 -11.93 -14.17 -9.14
N ASP A 19 -10.97 -15.07 -9.29
CA ASP A 19 -11.19 -16.52 -9.39
C ASP A 19 -11.20 -17.21 -8.01
N GLY A 20 -11.09 -16.45 -6.92
CA GLY A 20 -11.09 -16.97 -5.55
C GLY A 20 -9.75 -17.55 -5.07
N LEU A 21 -8.65 -17.27 -5.78
CA LEU A 21 -7.32 -17.80 -5.44
C LEU A 21 -6.52 -16.82 -4.58
N LEU A 22 -5.88 -17.30 -3.51
CA LEU A 22 -4.90 -16.53 -2.73
C LEU A 22 -3.62 -16.35 -3.55
N ARG A 23 -3.48 -15.22 -4.24
CA ARG A 23 -2.32 -14.84 -5.03
C ARG A 23 -2.19 -13.30 -5.08
N TYR A 24 -1.20 -12.79 -4.39
CA TYR A 24 -0.79 -11.39 -4.41
C TYR A 24 -0.40 -10.95 -5.83
N GLN A 25 -0.99 -9.86 -6.31
CA GLN A 25 -0.66 -9.29 -7.61
C GLN A 25 0.47 -8.26 -7.49
N ASN A 26 0.61 -7.62 -6.32
CA ASN A 26 1.52 -6.52 -6.03
C ASN A 26 1.28 -5.26 -6.88
N GLU A 27 0.09 -5.16 -7.48
CA GLU A 27 -0.37 -4.02 -8.28
C GLU A 27 -1.87 -4.17 -8.54
N LEU A 28 -2.52 -3.07 -8.94
CA LEU A 28 -3.87 -3.12 -9.48
C LEU A 28 -3.81 -3.66 -10.93
N ASN A 29 -4.52 -4.75 -11.20
CA ASN A 29 -4.63 -5.34 -12.55
C ASN A 29 -5.96 -6.09 -12.73
N GLU A 30 -6.15 -6.77 -13.86
CA GLU A 30 -7.39 -7.48 -14.19
C GLU A 30 -7.83 -8.57 -13.21
N ASN A 31 -6.92 -9.07 -12.36
CA ASN A 31 -7.22 -10.14 -11.41
C ASN A 31 -7.80 -9.63 -10.09
N ASN A 32 -7.58 -8.36 -9.73
CA ASN A 32 -8.12 -7.74 -8.52
C ASN A 32 -9.00 -6.51 -8.81
N LYS A 33 -9.08 -6.03 -10.07
CA LYS A 33 -9.94 -4.91 -10.49
C LYS A 33 -11.39 -5.02 -10.05
N PRO A 34 -12.07 -6.19 -10.15
CA PRO A 34 -13.47 -6.27 -9.73
C PRO A 34 -13.70 -5.87 -8.27
N PHE A 35 -12.73 -6.13 -7.38
CA PHE A 35 -12.82 -5.69 -5.99
C PHE A 35 -12.57 -4.19 -5.85
N PHE A 36 -11.59 -3.65 -6.56
CA PHE A 36 -11.32 -2.22 -6.58
C PHE A 36 -12.52 -1.41 -7.09
N ASP A 37 -13.23 -1.91 -8.11
CA ASP A 37 -14.41 -1.25 -8.66
C ASP A 37 -15.60 -1.24 -7.69
N LEU A 38 -15.65 -2.19 -6.76
CA LEU A 38 -16.71 -2.33 -5.75
C LEU A 38 -16.34 -1.77 -4.37
N CYS A 39 -15.08 -1.41 -4.16
CA CYS A 39 -14.54 -0.88 -2.91
C CYS A 39 -14.08 0.57 -3.11
N ASP A 40 -13.90 1.30 -2.01
CA ASP A 40 -13.42 2.68 -2.04
C ASP A 40 -11.92 2.77 -2.33
N GLY A 41 -11.17 1.69 -2.14
CA GLY A 41 -9.78 1.61 -2.54
C GLY A 41 -9.16 0.22 -2.49
N LEU A 42 -7.95 0.11 -3.02
CA LEU A 42 -7.13 -1.11 -3.02
C LEU A 42 -5.84 -0.86 -2.23
N PHE A 43 -5.59 -1.70 -1.23
CA PHE A 43 -4.27 -1.84 -0.60
C PHE A 43 -3.49 -2.91 -1.36
N ALA A 44 -2.51 -2.51 -2.18
CA ALA A 44 -1.67 -3.46 -2.91
C ALA A 44 -0.61 -4.09 -2.00
N ASN A 45 -0.32 -5.38 -2.20
CA ASN A 45 0.70 -6.08 -1.41
C ASN A 45 2.10 -5.47 -1.60
N TYR A 46 2.95 -5.55 -0.58
CA TYR A 46 4.21 -4.79 -0.47
C TYR A 46 5.39 -5.35 -1.26
N PHE A 47 5.24 -6.46 -1.99
CA PHE A 47 6.29 -7.07 -2.84
C PHE A 47 6.30 -6.51 -4.29
N TRP A 48 5.89 -5.24 -4.46
CA TRP A 48 5.81 -4.60 -5.77
C TRP A 48 7.19 -4.18 -6.30
N GLN A 49 7.29 -3.97 -7.61
CA GLN A 49 8.53 -3.54 -8.26
C GLN A 49 8.41 -2.12 -8.82
N LYS A 50 9.55 -1.53 -9.21
CA LYS A 50 9.68 -0.11 -9.58
C LYS A 50 8.57 0.43 -10.50
N ASP A 51 8.12 -0.34 -11.49
CA ASP A 51 7.11 0.09 -12.46
C ASP A 51 5.66 -0.28 -12.08
N SER A 52 5.45 -1.05 -11.01
CA SER A 52 4.13 -1.45 -10.52
C SER A 52 3.24 -0.27 -10.09
N PRO A 53 3.76 0.77 -9.40
CA PRO A 53 3.00 1.98 -9.08
C PRO A 53 2.47 2.68 -10.33
N LYS A 54 3.35 2.96 -11.30
CA LYS A 54 2.97 3.54 -12.60
C LYS A 54 1.92 2.72 -13.34
N ARG A 55 2.07 1.39 -13.40
CA ARG A 55 1.06 0.51 -14.02
C ARG A 55 -0.28 0.58 -13.30
N SER A 56 -0.26 0.54 -11.97
CA SER A 56 -1.47 0.63 -11.15
C SER A 56 -2.17 1.98 -11.34
N ALA A 57 -1.42 3.08 -11.36
CA ALA A 57 -1.94 4.43 -11.63
C ALA A 57 -2.65 4.50 -12.98
N SER A 58 -1.98 3.99 -14.03
CA SER A 58 -2.53 3.96 -15.38
C SER A 58 -3.80 3.11 -15.46
N PHE A 59 -3.85 2.00 -14.72
CA PHE A 59 -4.97 1.07 -14.73
C PHE A 59 -6.17 1.57 -13.91
N ALA A 60 -5.91 2.32 -12.83
CA ALA A 60 -6.93 2.97 -11.99
C ALA A 60 -7.53 4.24 -12.63
N GLY A 61 -6.79 4.89 -13.52
CA GLY A 61 -7.24 6.12 -14.20
C GLY A 61 -7.52 7.25 -13.22
N ALA A 62 -8.75 7.76 -13.22
CA ALA A 62 -9.16 8.86 -12.32
C ALA A 62 -9.06 8.49 -10.83
N ARG A 63 -9.13 7.18 -10.50
CA ARG A 63 -9.07 6.67 -9.13
C ARG A 63 -7.64 6.29 -8.69
N LYS A 64 -6.60 6.84 -9.33
CA LYS A 64 -5.19 6.49 -9.03
C LYS A 64 -4.78 6.69 -7.55
N PHE A 65 -5.40 7.65 -6.86
CA PHE A 65 -5.16 7.89 -5.43
C PHE A 65 -5.95 6.95 -4.49
N ASP A 66 -6.88 6.16 -5.03
CA ASP A 66 -7.57 5.09 -4.29
C ASP A 66 -6.76 3.78 -4.34
N VAL A 67 -5.62 3.77 -5.04
CA VAL A 67 -4.63 2.68 -4.97
C VAL A 67 -3.56 3.06 -3.96
N TYR A 68 -3.49 2.30 -2.88
CA TYR A 68 -2.50 2.46 -1.82
C TYR A 68 -1.45 1.35 -1.97
N MET A 69 -0.27 1.70 -2.47
CA MET A 69 0.82 0.75 -2.61
C MET A 69 1.44 0.47 -1.23
N GLY A 70 1.40 -0.79 -0.81
CA GLY A 70 1.88 -1.21 0.51
C GLY A 70 3.39 -1.06 0.67
N ILE A 71 3.85 -0.56 1.81
CA ILE A 71 5.26 -0.52 2.19
C ILE A 71 5.39 -1.21 3.54
N ASP A 72 6.10 -2.33 3.60
CA ASP A 72 6.40 -2.98 4.88
C ASP A 72 7.56 -2.27 5.57
N VAL A 73 7.26 -1.52 6.63
CA VAL A 73 8.26 -0.72 7.35
C VAL A 73 9.29 -1.61 8.07
N PHE A 74 9.03 -2.91 8.28
CA PHE A 74 10.07 -3.85 8.73
C PHE A 74 11.03 -4.32 7.63
N GLY A 75 10.80 -3.94 6.37
CA GLY A 75 11.74 -4.23 5.29
C GLY A 75 11.64 -5.62 4.66
N ARG A 76 10.63 -6.43 4.99
CA ARG A 76 10.55 -7.84 4.54
C ARG A 76 10.08 -7.95 3.08
N GLY A 77 11.03 -7.76 2.16
CA GLY A 77 10.79 -7.88 0.71
C GLY A 77 10.12 -6.67 0.08
N THR A 78 9.92 -5.58 0.84
CA THR A 78 9.40 -4.33 0.31
C THR A 78 10.41 -3.63 -0.60
N TYR A 79 9.91 -2.93 -1.62
CA TYR A 79 10.75 -2.01 -2.39
C TYR A 79 11.39 -0.97 -1.47
N GLY A 80 12.68 -0.67 -1.68
CA GLY A 80 13.44 0.27 -0.85
C GLY A 80 13.93 -0.28 0.50
N GLY A 81 13.50 -1.48 0.91
CA GLY A 81 14.03 -2.17 2.08
C GLY A 81 13.47 -1.73 3.44
N GLY A 82 12.46 -0.85 3.48
CA GLY A 82 11.76 -0.46 4.72
C GLY A 82 12.65 0.29 5.71
N GLU A 83 12.34 0.21 7.00
CA GLU A 83 13.06 0.85 8.10
C GLU A 83 13.24 2.37 7.84
N TRP A 84 14.44 2.90 8.09
CA TRP A 84 14.83 4.26 7.73
C TRP A 84 14.84 4.53 6.22
N ASN A 85 14.79 3.50 5.38
CA ASN A 85 14.71 3.60 3.92
C ASN A 85 13.27 3.56 3.38
N THR A 86 12.24 3.57 4.23
CA THR A 86 10.83 3.67 3.82
C THR A 86 10.57 4.81 2.82
N HIS A 87 11.29 5.93 2.97
CA HIS A 87 11.20 7.08 2.08
C HIS A 87 11.57 6.77 0.62
N VAL A 88 12.45 5.78 0.37
CA VAL A 88 12.83 5.36 -0.99
C VAL A 88 11.64 4.82 -1.77
N ALA A 89 10.76 4.07 -1.10
CA ALA A 89 9.50 3.64 -1.70
C ALA A 89 8.55 4.82 -1.90
N LEU A 90 8.39 5.67 -0.88
CA LEU A 90 7.52 6.86 -0.96
C LEU A 90 7.87 7.78 -2.13
N ASP A 91 9.15 7.99 -2.41
CA ASP A 91 9.61 8.81 -3.53
C ASP A 91 9.16 8.27 -4.90
N VAL A 92 9.14 6.94 -5.06
CA VAL A 92 8.62 6.29 -6.28
C VAL A 92 7.10 6.46 -6.37
N LEU A 93 6.38 6.20 -5.28
CA LEU A 93 4.91 6.31 -5.26
C LEU A 93 4.43 7.75 -5.54
N LYS A 94 5.12 8.73 -4.93
CA LYS A 94 4.88 10.15 -5.17
C LYS A 94 5.12 10.54 -6.63
N LYS A 95 6.18 10.02 -7.25
CA LYS A 95 6.51 10.30 -8.65
C LYS A 95 5.46 9.74 -9.62
N ASP A 96 4.87 8.59 -9.29
CA ASP A 96 3.91 7.88 -10.14
C ASP A 96 2.44 8.21 -9.83
N ASP A 97 2.19 9.23 -8.99
CA ASP A 97 0.85 9.72 -8.62
C ASP A 97 -0.09 8.63 -8.05
N VAL A 98 0.39 7.83 -7.11
CA VAL A 98 -0.43 6.88 -6.34
C VAL A 98 -0.28 7.11 -4.84
N SER A 99 -1.22 6.57 -4.07
CA SER A 99 -1.16 6.63 -2.61
C SER A 99 -0.22 5.54 -2.04
N ALA A 100 0.18 5.74 -0.79
CA ALA A 100 1.00 4.80 -0.04
C ALA A 100 0.20 4.19 1.13
N ALA A 101 0.52 2.95 1.49
CA ALA A 101 0.01 2.32 2.70
C ALA A 101 1.17 1.80 3.54
N LEU A 102 1.38 2.36 4.74
CA LEU A 102 2.44 1.89 5.63
C LEU A 102 1.97 0.66 6.41
N PHE A 103 2.57 -0.48 6.12
CA PHE A 103 2.37 -1.72 6.86
C PHE A 103 3.41 -1.86 7.98
N ALA A 104 2.94 -2.24 9.16
CA ALA A 104 3.76 -2.39 10.37
C ALA A 104 4.62 -1.14 10.72
N PRO A 105 4.06 0.09 10.74
CA PRO A 105 4.80 1.29 11.14
C PRO A 105 5.29 1.26 12.60
N GLY A 106 4.79 0.32 13.41
CA GLY A 106 5.26 0.02 14.76
C GLY A 106 6.74 -0.35 14.87
N TRP A 107 7.42 -0.65 13.74
CA TRP A 107 8.86 -0.92 13.69
C TRP A 107 9.69 0.07 14.51
N VAL A 108 9.38 1.37 14.44
CA VAL A 108 10.12 2.42 15.18
C VAL A 108 10.11 2.15 16.69
N TYR A 109 8.95 1.79 17.24
CA TYR A 109 8.77 1.47 18.65
C TYR A 109 9.33 0.08 19.00
N GLU A 110 8.97 -0.94 18.21
CA GLU A 110 9.28 -2.35 18.49
C GLU A 110 10.78 -2.67 18.39
N SER A 111 11.51 -1.96 17.52
CA SER A 111 12.96 -2.12 17.37
C SER A 111 13.78 -1.23 18.31
N LYS A 112 13.13 -0.43 19.16
CA LYS A 112 13.78 0.45 20.16
C LYS A 112 14.82 1.38 19.53
N GLN A 113 14.45 2.04 18.44
CA GLN A 113 15.31 3.03 17.80
C GLN A 113 15.70 4.12 18.82
N GLY A 114 16.98 4.49 18.83
CA GLY A 114 17.49 5.48 19.77
C GLY A 114 17.23 6.93 19.32
N PRO A 115 17.38 7.91 20.23
CA PRO A 115 17.59 7.75 21.67
C PRO A 115 16.32 7.32 22.43
N ASP A 116 15.14 7.64 21.91
CA ASP A 116 13.81 7.28 22.43
C ASP A 116 12.79 7.23 21.27
N PHE A 117 11.58 6.72 21.55
CA PHE A 117 10.53 6.56 20.55
C PHE A 117 10.07 7.91 19.98
N GLU A 118 9.87 8.90 20.84
CA GLU A 118 9.40 10.23 20.47
C GLU A 118 10.35 10.92 19.48
N THR A 119 11.66 10.80 19.70
CA THR A 119 12.68 11.32 18.78
C THR A 119 12.72 10.52 17.49
N ALA A 120 12.64 9.19 17.57
CA ALA A 120 12.73 8.31 16.41
C ALA A 120 11.51 8.44 15.45
N GLN A 121 10.29 8.58 15.99
CA GLN A 121 9.06 8.73 15.19
C GLN A 121 8.97 10.08 14.46
N ASN A 122 9.71 11.09 14.92
CA ASN A 122 9.72 12.44 14.34
C ASN A 122 10.93 12.71 13.43
N ARG A 123 11.74 11.69 13.15
CA ARG A 123 12.90 11.77 12.26
C ARG A 123 12.49 11.67 10.80
#